data_AF-A0A6G0JDS6-F1
#
_entry.id   AF-A0A6G0JDS6-F1
#
_cell.length_a   1.000
_cell.length_b   1.000
_cell.length_c   1.000
_cell.angle_alpha   90.00
_cell.angle_beta   90.00
_cell.angle_gamma   90.00
#
_symmetry.space_group_name_H-M   'P 1'
#
loop_
_entity.id
_entity.type
_entity.pdbx_description
1 polymer ?
#
loop_
_entity_poly.entity_id
_entity_poly.type
_entity_poly.pdbx_seq_one_letter_code
_entity_poly.pdbx_strand_id
1 'polypeptide(L)' 'MSGLTRSFEKYIVFFLVLVCFQHAIGAYMTMLSSLSPSITVGQALAGISVSFFLLFSGNIILADLIPDYWIWMYW' A
#
# COMPACT_ATOMS: atom_id res chain seq x y z
N MET A 1 18.61 -7.29 -14.55
CA MET A 1 18.81 -7.85 -13.20
C MET A 1 17.87 -7.07 -12.30
N SER A 2 16.77 -7.66 -11.83
CA SER A 2 15.94 -6.98 -10.83
C SER A 2 16.85 -6.63 -9.66
N GLY A 3 16.79 -5.41 -9.13
CA GLY A 3 17.66 -4.91 -8.06
C GLY A 3 17.51 -5.63 -6.71
N LEU A 4 17.07 -6.88 -6.71
CA LEU A 4 16.86 -7.73 -5.55
C LEU A 4 18.19 -8.40 -5.15
N THR A 5 18.54 -8.31 -3.88
CA THR A 5 19.74 -8.96 -3.33
C THR A 5 19.65 -10.49 -3.47
N ARG A 6 20.75 -11.10 -3.92
CA ARG A 6 20.87 -12.54 -4.19
C ARG A 6 21.03 -13.42 -2.94
N SER A 7 20.98 -12.83 -1.74
CA SER A 7 21.08 -13.55 -0.46
C SER A 7 19.75 -14.17 -0.05
N PHE A 8 19.79 -15.44 0.34
CA PHE A 8 18.61 -16.21 0.76
C PHE A 8 17.89 -15.58 1.97
N GLU A 9 18.65 -15.04 2.92
CA GLU A 9 18.09 -14.38 4.11
C GLU A 9 17.25 -13.16 3.73
N LYS A 10 17.75 -12.34 2.80
CA LYS A 10 17.04 -11.16 2.31
C LYS A 10 15.81 -11.52 1.49
N TYR A 11 15.86 -12.65 0.77
CA TYR A 11 14.70 -13.19 0.07
C TYR A 11 13.59 -13.60 1.04
N ILE A 12 13.91 -14.26 2.16
CA ILE A 12 12.91 -14.63 3.17
C ILE A 12 12.26 -13.37 3.78
N VAL A 13 13.06 -12.37 4.15
CA VAL A 13 12.51 -11.11 4.70
C VAL A 13 11.58 -10.45 3.67
N PHE A 14 11.99 -10.37 2.41
CA PHE A 14 11.15 -9.85 1.34
C PHE A 14 9.84 -10.62 1.18
N PHE A 15 9.90 -11.95 1.20
CA PHE A 15 8.72 -12.81 1.08
C PHE A 15 7.76 -12.64 2.27
N LEU A 16 8.27 -12.54 3.49
CA LEU A 16 7.45 -12.28 4.68
C LEU A 16 6.76 -10.91 4.59
N VAL A 17 7.48 -9.88 4.18
CA VAL A 17 6.90 -8.55 3.97
C VAL A 17 5.79 -8.61 2.92
N LEU A 18 5.99 -9.33 1.81
CA LEU A 18 4.96 -9.51 0.78
C LEU A 18 3.71 -10.22 1.32
N VAL A 19 3.87 -11.29 2.12
CA VAL A 19 2.74 -12.02 2.70
C VAL A 19 1.96 -11.14 3.67
N CYS A 20 2.65 -10.42 4.56
CA CYS A 20 2.03 -9.47 5.47
C CYS A 20 1.29 -8.36 4.71
N PHE A 21 1.91 -7.81 3.67
CA PHE A 21 1.33 -6.76 2.84
C PHE A 21 0.07 -7.24 2.10
N GLN A 22 0.11 -8.46 1.54
CA GLN A 22 -1.03 -9.06 0.87
C GLN A 22 -2.21 -9.27 1.83
N HIS A 23 -1.95 -9.69 3.07
CA HIS A 23 -2.98 -9.86 4.08
C HIS A 23 -3.56 -8.52 4.53
N ALA A 24 -2.72 -7.50 4.74
CA ALA A 24 -3.14 -6.16 5.11
C ALA A 24 -4.02 -5.50 4.03
N ILE A 25 -3.62 -5.57 2.76
CA ILE A 25 -4.44 -5.07 1.64
C ILE A 25 -5.74 -5.85 1.55
N GLY A 26 -5.70 -7.17 1.70
CA GLY A 26 -6.91 -8.01 1.68
C GLY A 26 -7.93 -7.53 2.72
N ALA A 27 -7.50 -7.38 3.98
CA ALA A 27 -8.34 -6.89 5.06
C ALA A 27 -8.88 -5.47 4.79
N TYR A 28 -8.04 -4.56 4.28
CA TYR A 28 -8.44 -3.19 3.94
C TYR A 28 -9.49 -3.15 2.82
N MET A 29 -9.31 -3.93 1.76
CA MET A 29 -10.28 -4.02 0.66
C MET A 29 -11.60 -4.66 1.12
N THR A 30 -11.55 -5.63 2.04
CA THR A 30 -12.75 -6.21 2.65
C THR A 30 -13.49 -5.18 3.50
N MET A 31 -12.78 -4.34 4.26
CA MET A 31 -13.38 -3.22 5.00
C MET A 31 -14.04 -2.19 4.06
N LEU A 32 -13.37 -1.82 2.98
CA LEU A 32 -13.96 -0.92 1.98
C LEU A 32 -15.20 -1.52 1.33
N SER A 33 -15.17 -2.82 1.05
CA SER A 33 -16.30 -3.53 0.46
C SER A 33 -17.50 -3.58 1.40
N SER A 34 -17.30 -3.76 2.71
CA SER A 34 -18.39 -3.79 3.69
C SER A 34 -19.06 -2.43 3.88
N LEU A 35 -18.33 -1.34 3.63
CA LEU A 35 -18.86 0.03 3.66
C LEU A 35 -19.54 0.44 2.34
N SER A 36 -19.29 -0.29 1.25
CA SER A 36 -19.79 0.07 -0.07
C SER A 36 -21.21 -0.45 -0.32
N PRO A 37 -22.15 0.40 -0.78
CA PRO A 37 -23.52 -0.03 -1.10
C PRO A 37 -23.61 -0.81 -2.43
N SER A 38 -22.56 -0.77 -3.26
CA SER A 38 -22.48 -1.54 -4.51
C SER A 38 -21.03 -1.86 -4.89
N ILE A 39 -20.85 -2.90 -5.70
CA ILE A 39 -19.54 -3.34 -6.20
C ILE A 39 -18.83 -2.20 -6.96
N THR A 40 -19.56 -1.43 -7.76
CA THR A 40 -19.01 -0.30 -8.51
C THR A 40 -18.44 0.76 -7.59
N VAL A 41 -19.12 1.08 -6.49
CA VAL A 41 -18.62 2.04 -5.48
C VAL A 41 -17.41 1.47 -4.76
N GLY A 42 -17.42 0.19 -4.39
CA GLY A 42 -16.27 -0.46 -3.76
C GLY A 42 -15.01 -0.43 -4.64
N GLN A 43 -15.15 -0.69 -5.93
CA GLN A 43 -14.03 -0.62 -6.89
C GLN A 43 -13.51 0.80 -7.08
N ALA A 44 -14.39 1.80 -7.18
CA ALA A 44 -14.00 3.20 -7.27
C ALA A 44 -13.22 3.64 -6.02
N LEU A 45 -13.72 3.30 -4.83
CA LEU A 45 -13.05 3.61 -3.57
C LEU A 45 -11.70 2.90 -3.46
N ALA A 46 -11.62 1.61 -3.81
CA ALA A 46 -10.37 0.87 -3.81
C ALA A 46 -9.31 1.51 -4.75
N GLY A 47 -9.72 1.90 -5.96
CA GLY A 47 -8.82 2.55 -6.93
C GLY A 47 -8.28 3.90 -6.43
N ILE A 48 -9.14 4.72 -5.81
CA ILE A 48 -8.74 6.00 -5.22
C ILE A 48 -7.79 5.75 -4.04
N SER A 49 -8.14 4.83 -3.12
CA SER A 49 -7.32 4.51 -1.97
C SER A 49 -5.91 4.01 -2.34
N VAL A 50 -5.80 3.10 -3.31
CA VAL A 50 -4.50 2.59 -3.76
C VAL A 50 -3.66 3.71 -4.38
N SER A 51 -4.28 4.55 -5.20
CA SER A 51 -3.60 5.69 -5.81
C SER A 51 -3.07 6.66 -4.75
N PHE A 52 -3.86 6.87 -3.69
CA PHE A 52 -3.47 7.70 -2.55
C PHE A 52 -2.27 7.11 -1.80
N PHE A 53 -2.33 5.85 -1.39
CA PHE A 53 -1.22 5.20 -0.68
C PHE A 53 0.06 5.12 -1.52
N LEU A 54 -0.05 4.93 -2.84
CA LEU A 54 1.11 4.91 -3.73
C LEU A 54 1.78 6.29 -3.84
N LEU A 55 0.98 7.35 -3.88
CA LEU A 55 1.48 8.73 -3.95
C LEU A 55 2.28 9.10 -2.68
N PHE A 56 1.75 8.72 -1.52
CA PHE A 56 2.37 8.99 -0.22
C PHE A 56 3.34 7.89 0.26
N SER A 57 3.60 6.86 -0.54
CA SER A 57 4.50 5.75 -0.16
C SER A 57 5.98 6.15 -0.02
N GLY A 58 6.35 7.40 -0.31
CA GLY A 58 7.74 7.88 -0.30
C GLY A 58 8.52 7.61 -1.60
N ASN A 59 7.91 6.92 -2.58
CA ASN A 59 8.52 6.64 -3.89
C ASN A 59 8.21 7.71 -4.94
N ILE A 60 7.00 8.28 -4.93
CA ILE A 60 6.56 9.30 -5.90
C ILE A 60 6.81 10.69 -5.33
N ILE A 61 6.28 10.97 -4.14
CA ILE A 61 6.59 12.17 -3.36
C ILE A 61 7.58 11.79 -2.29
N LEU A 62 8.74 12.45 -2.27
CA LEU A 62 9.75 12.28 -1.23
C LEU A 62 9.18 12.71 0.12
N ALA A 63 9.46 11.97 1.19
CA ALA A 63 8.89 12.22 2.51
C ALA A 63 9.14 13.66 3.02
N ASP A 64 10.29 14.25 2.70
CA ASP A 64 10.65 15.64 3.06
C ASP A 64 9.83 16.72 2.32
N LEU A 65 9.19 16.36 1.21
CA LEU A 65 8.33 17.25 0.42
C LEU A 65 6.85 17.10 0.78
N ILE A 66 6.50 16.14 1.64
CA ILE A 66 5.13 15.97 2.12
C ILE A 66 4.89 17.05 3.20
N PRO A 67 3.85 17.89 3.06
CA PRO A 67 3.53 18.88 4.08
C PRO A 67 3.29 18.24 5.45
N ASP A 68 3.76 18.87 6.53
CA ASP A 68 3.69 18.33 7.91
C ASP A 68 2.27 17.91 8.34
N TYR A 69 1.24 18.54 7.77
CA TYR A 69 -0.16 18.21 8.07
C TYR A 69 -0.65 16.92 7.36
N TRP A 70 0.03 16.44 6.32
CA TRP A 70 -0.30 15.23 5.55
C TRP A 70 0.72 14.10 5.71
N ILE A 71 1.77 14.29 6.51
CA ILE A 71 2.79 13.27 6.77
C ILE A 71 2.21 12.02 7.45
N TRP A 72 1.08 12.12 8.15
CA TRP A 72 0.39 10.98 8.75
C TRP A 72 -0.01 9.91 7.73
N MET A 73 -0.16 10.28 6.45
CA MET A 73 -0.48 9.34 5.38
C MET A 73 0.72 8.50 4.93
N TYR A 74 1.94 8.92 5.27
CA TYR A 74 3.18 8.19 5.00
C TYR A 74 3.46 7.10 6.04
N TRP A 75 3.04 7.33 7.29
CA TRP A 75 3.18 6.40 8.42
C TRP A 75 2.16 5.28 8.36
#